data_AF-A0AAW1RY69-F1
#
_entry.id   AF-A0AAW1RY69-F1
#
_cell.length_a   1.000
_cell.length_b   1.000
_cell.length_c   1.000
_cell.angle_alpha   90.00
_cell.angle_beta   90.00
_cell.angle_gamma   90.00
#
_symmetry.space_group_name_H-M   'P 1'
#
loop_
_entity.id
_entity.type
_entity.pdbx_description
1 polymer ?
#
loop_
_entity_poly.entity_id
_entity_poly.type
_entity_poly.pdbx_seq_one_letter_code
_entity_poly.pdbx_strand_id
1 'polypeptide(L)'
;MVLCGAHTLTRWWAKDTGEAPAMDKYHRDDTAFDNGYFRLLLGGKIPQDSVLLEDPELKMFAVEYARSQALFFQDYAAAHEQLSNLGTSLAREPGSRPSSSRPSSTLAFNNSTWTTTEYAVAAAVIVAGSALAAGWWLKRRRRVPLKLVK
;
A
#
# COMPACT_ATOMS: atom_id res chain seq x y z
N MET A 1 -0.64 -16.90 6.40
CA MET A 1 -1.01 -16.01 5.27
C MET A 1 -0.42 -14.61 5.39
N VAL A 2 -0.73 -13.86 6.44
CA VAL A 2 -0.31 -12.44 6.53
C VAL A 2 1.20 -12.24 6.46
N LEU A 3 1.99 -13.12 7.09
CA LEU A 3 3.45 -13.08 7.07
C LEU A 3 4.05 -13.29 5.66
N CYS A 4 3.36 -13.98 4.76
CA CYS A 4 3.78 -14.12 3.35
C CYS A 4 3.81 -12.77 2.64
N GLY A 5 3.07 -11.77 3.13
CA GLY A 5 3.14 -10.40 2.67
C GLY A 5 4.54 -9.78 2.76
N ALA A 6 5.45 -10.32 3.58
CA ALA A 6 6.86 -9.92 3.61
C ALA A 6 7.57 -10.07 2.24
N HIS A 7 7.04 -10.92 1.36
CA HIS A 7 7.54 -11.10 0.00
C HIS A 7 7.38 -9.85 -0.89
N THR A 8 6.76 -8.76 -0.41
CA THR A 8 6.87 -7.45 -1.08
C THR A 8 8.29 -6.91 -1.08
N LEU A 9 9.08 -7.21 -0.05
CA LEU A 9 10.41 -6.62 0.14
C LEU A 9 11.53 -7.45 -0.46
N THR A 10 11.30 -8.74 -0.64
CA THR A 10 12.35 -9.66 -1.06
C THR A 10 12.39 -9.79 -2.57
N ARG A 11 13.61 -9.73 -3.10
CA ARG A 11 13.93 -10.20 -4.45
C ARG A 11 14.67 -11.51 -4.31
N TRP A 12 14.34 -12.45 -5.20
CA TRP A 12 15.15 -13.64 -5.35
C TRP A 12 16.42 -13.28 -6.13
N TRP A 13 17.60 -13.49 -5.53
CA TRP A 13 18.87 -13.18 -6.17
C TRP A 13 19.27 -14.27 -7.16
N ALA A 14 19.44 -13.90 -8.43
CA ALA A 14 19.66 -14.84 -9.53
C ALA A 14 21.04 -15.54 -9.51
N LYS A 15 22.08 -14.96 -8.89
CA LYS A 15 23.43 -15.58 -8.93
C LYS A 15 23.54 -16.88 -8.16
N ASP A 16 22.68 -17.14 -7.18
CA ASP A 16 22.82 -18.31 -6.31
C ASP A 16 22.06 -19.53 -6.84
N THR A 17 21.18 -19.33 -7.83
CA THR A 17 20.29 -20.37 -8.37
C THR A 17 20.48 -20.64 -9.86
N GLY A 18 21.22 -19.80 -10.59
CA GLY A 18 21.47 -19.99 -12.03
C GLY A 18 20.24 -19.82 -12.93
N GLU A 19 19.06 -19.66 -12.34
CA GLU A 19 17.84 -19.28 -13.04
C GLU A 19 17.83 -17.76 -13.25
N ALA A 20 17.74 -17.34 -14.51
CA ALA A 20 17.38 -15.95 -14.81
C ALA A 20 16.09 -15.62 -14.05
N PRO A 21 15.97 -14.45 -13.39
CA PRO A 21 15.00 -14.25 -12.33
C PRO A 21 13.59 -14.25 -12.92
N ALA A 22 12.95 -15.42 -12.94
CA ALA A 22 11.56 -15.59 -13.34
C ALA A 22 10.61 -14.71 -12.51
N MET A 23 11.09 -14.21 -11.37
CA MET A 23 10.41 -13.32 -10.45
C MET A 23 10.72 -11.82 -10.64
N ASP A 24 11.88 -11.42 -11.19
CA ASP A 24 12.20 -9.98 -11.36
C ASP A 24 11.22 -9.29 -12.30
N LYS A 25 10.63 -10.02 -13.27
CA LYS A 25 9.58 -9.47 -14.15
C LYS A 25 8.32 -9.02 -13.42
N TYR A 26 8.10 -9.50 -12.20
CA TYR A 26 6.90 -9.22 -11.41
C TYR A 26 7.19 -8.52 -10.08
N HIS A 27 8.47 -8.44 -9.69
CA HIS A 27 8.92 -7.60 -8.60
C HIS A 27 8.92 -6.13 -9.02
N ARG A 28 8.54 -5.27 -8.08
CA ARG A 28 8.68 -3.82 -8.24
C ARG A 28 10.09 -3.43 -7.80
N ASP A 29 10.64 -2.40 -8.44
CA ASP A 29 11.90 -1.78 -8.01
C ASP A 29 11.73 -0.90 -6.77
N ASP A 30 10.50 -0.81 -6.22
CA ASP A 30 10.26 -0.15 -4.94
C ASP A 30 10.66 -1.05 -3.78
N THR A 31 11.20 -0.44 -2.73
CA THR A 31 11.51 -1.08 -1.45
C THR A 31 10.41 -0.82 -0.42
N ALA A 32 9.22 -0.45 -0.86
CA ALA A 32 8.14 -0.07 0.00
C ALA A 32 7.44 -1.32 0.56
N PHE A 33 7.23 -1.35 1.88
CA PHE A 33 6.38 -2.36 2.47
C PHE A 33 4.92 -1.96 2.27
N ASP A 34 4.19 -2.69 1.43
CA ASP A 34 2.79 -2.42 1.09
C ASP A 34 1.98 -3.72 0.94
N ASN A 35 0.73 -3.64 0.50
CA ASN A 35 -0.11 -4.83 0.28
C ASN A 35 -0.06 -5.36 -1.17
N GLY A 36 0.89 -4.90 -1.99
CA GLY A 36 0.90 -5.22 -3.41
C GLY A 36 1.31 -6.66 -3.72
N TYR A 37 1.95 -7.36 -2.78
CA TYR A 37 2.16 -8.81 -2.86
C TYR A 37 0.85 -9.56 -3.11
N PHE A 38 -0.19 -9.28 -2.32
CA PHE A 38 -1.49 -9.94 -2.47
C PHE A 38 -2.19 -9.59 -3.78
N ARG A 39 -1.95 -8.38 -4.31
CA ARG A 39 -2.46 -7.98 -5.64
C ARG A 39 -1.77 -8.75 -6.76
N LEU A 40 -0.46 -8.97 -6.66
CA LEU A 40 0.31 -9.77 -7.61
C LEU A 40 -0.06 -11.25 -7.53
N LEU A 41 -0.28 -11.76 -6.32
CA LEU A 41 -0.70 -13.12 -6.04
C LEU A 41 -2.06 -13.42 -6.68
N LEU A 42 -3.08 -12.59 -6.40
CA LEU A 42 -4.41 -12.72 -7.01
C LEU A 42 -4.40 -12.51 -8.54
N GLY A 43 -3.43 -11.75 -9.04
CA GLY A 43 -3.19 -11.56 -10.47
C GLY A 43 -2.45 -12.72 -11.15
N GLY A 44 -2.10 -13.79 -10.41
CA GLY A 44 -1.39 -14.94 -10.95
C GLY A 44 0.05 -14.63 -11.41
N LYS A 45 0.63 -13.52 -10.92
CA LYS A 45 1.98 -13.10 -11.30
C LYS A 45 3.07 -13.77 -10.46
N ILE A 46 2.72 -14.42 -9.35
CA ILE A 46 3.67 -15.12 -8.49
C ILE A 46 3.34 -16.62 -8.51
N PRO A 47 3.85 -17.38 -9.49
CA PRO A 47 3.47 -18.78 -9.68
C PRO A 47 3.95 -19.69 -8.54
N GLN A 48 5.02 -19.34 -7.83
CA GLN A 48 5.51 -20.13 -6.69
C GLN A 48 4.51 -20.14 -5.53
N ASP A 49 3.84 -19.01 -5.33
CA ASP A 49 2.91 -18.81 -4.22
C ASP A 49 1.46 -19.12 -4.64
N SER A 50 1.21 -19.56 -5.89
CA SER A 50 -0.15 -19.82 -6.38
C SER A 50 -0.88 -20.91 -5.59
N VAL A 51 -0.13 -21.83 -4.98
CA VAL A 51 -0.66 -22.86 -4.08
C VAL A 51 -1.40 -22.25 -2.87
N LEU A 52 -1.01 -21.06 -2.43
CA LEU A 52 -1.71 -20.35 -1.34
C LEU A 52 -3.16 -19.98 -1.70
N LEU A 53 -3.50 -19.97 -2.99
CA LEU A 53 -4.87 -19.68 -3.46
C LEU A 53 -5.72 -20.95 -3.65
N GLU A 54 -5.12 -22.14 -3.55
CA GLU A 54 -5.85 -23.42 -3.61
C GLU A 54 -6.68 -23.63 -2.35
N ASP A 55 -6.17 -23.17 -1.21
CA ASP A 55 -6.91 -23.17 0.06
C ASP A 55 -7.93 -22.02 0.08
N PRO A 56 -9.24 -22.32 0.24
CA PRO A 56 -10.30 -21.31 0.27
C PRO A 56 -10.18 -20.32 1.43
N GLU A 57 -9.64 -20.73 2.58
CA GLU A 57 -9.45 -19.85 3.74
C GLU A 57 -8.32 -18.85 3.48
N LEU A 58 -7.17 -19.34 2.99
CA LEU A 58 -6.03 -18.49 2.65
C LEU A 58 -6.39 -17.51 1.52
N LYS A 59 -7.15 -17.97 0.53
CA LYS A 59 -7.66 -17.13 -0.55
C LYS A 59 -8.55 -15.99 -0.05
N MET A 60 -9.41 -16.24 0.94
CA MET A 60 -10.24 -15.18 1.54
C MET A 60 -9.37 -14.08 2.15
N PHE A 61 -8.37 -14.47 2.94
CA PHE A 61 -7.40 -13.51 3.51
C PHE A 61 -6.61 -12.77 2.43
N ALA A 62 -6.19 -13.45 1.35
CA ALA A 62 -5.51 -12.80 0.23
C ALA A 62 -6.35 -11.66 -0.38
N VAL A 63 -7.65 -11.91 -0.58
CA VAL A 63 -8.59 -10.93 -1.13
C VAL A 63 -8.78 -9.75 -0.18
N GLU A 64 -8.88 -10.01 1.12
CA GLU A 64 -9.06 -8.96 2.13
C GLU A 64 -7.83 -8.07 2.26
N TYR A 65 -6.64 -8.65 2.35
CA TYR A 65 -5.39 -7.89 2.41
C TYR A 65 -5.10 -7.13 1.12
N ALA A 66 -5.46 -7.68 -0.05
CA ALA A 66 -5.34 -6.96 -1.33
C ALA A 66 -6.26 -5.71 -1.41
N ARG A 67 -7.42 -5.75 -0.75
CA ARG A 67 -8.39 -4.64 -0.68
C ARG A 67 -8.00 -3.60 0.36
N SER A 68 -7.57 -4.01 1.55
CA SER A 68 -7.29 -3.12 2.66
C SER A 68 -5.84 -3.24 3.15
N GLN A 69 -5.04 -2.22 2.85
CA GLN A 69 -3.67 -2.14 3.33
C GLN A 69 -3.59 -1.92 4.85
N ALA A 70 -4.55 -1.20 5.43
CA ALA A 70 -4.57 -0.94 6.87
C ALA A 70 -4.78 -2.23 7.66
N LEU A 71 -5.68 -3.09 7.20
CA LEU A 71 -5.97 -4.40 7.81
C LEU A 71 -4.74 -5.31 7.69
N PHE A 72 -4.10 -5.34 6.52
CA PHE A 72 -2.84 -6.06 6.33
C PHE A 72 -1.77 -5.63 7.34
N PHE A 73 -1.51 -4.34 7.50
CA PHE A 73 -0.47 -3.88 8.44
C PHE A 73 -0.78 -4.19 9.89
N GLN A 74 -2.06 -4.09 10.29
CA GLN A 74 -2.48 -4.42 11.65
C GLN A 74 -2.20 -5.89 11.97
N ASP A 75 -2.66 -6.80 11.11
CA ASP A 75 -2.51 -8.23 11.32
C ASP A 75 -1.05 -8.68 11.13
N TYR A 76 -0.31 -8.01 10.23
CA TYR A 76 1.11 -8.28 10.03
C TYR A 76 1.92 -7.92 11.27
N ALA A 77 1.66 -6.77 11.90
CA ALA A 77 2.35 -6.36 13.12
C ALA A 77 2.12 -7.38 14.25
N ALA A 78 0.87 -7.78 14.48
CA ALA A 78 0.52 -8.76 15.51
C ALA A 78 1.16 -10.14 15.25
N ALA A 79 1.09 -10.63 14.01
CA ALA A 79 1.68 -11.92 13.64
C ALA A 79 3.21 -11.90 13.70
N HIS A 80 3.84 -10.81 13.27
CA HIS A 80 5.30 -10.68 13.28
C HIS A 80 5.85 -10.52 14.71
N GLU A 81 5.13 -9.81 15.59
CA GLU A 81 5.46 -9.76 17.02
C GLU A 81 5.42 -11.16 17.64
N GLN A 82 4.33 -11.90 17.43
CA GLN A 82 4.21 -13.27 17.93
C GLN A 82 5.33 -14.16 17.40
N LEU A 83 5.61 -14.11 16.09
CA LEU A 83 6.70 -14.87 15.47
C LEU A 83 8.06 -14.53 16.10
N SER A 84 8.34 -13.25 16.35
CA SER A 84 9.60 -12.81 16.96
C SER A 84 9.77 -13.25 18.42
N ASN A 85 8.65 -13.49 19.11
CA ASN A 85 8.62 -13.92 20.51
C ASN A 85 8.51 -15.45 20.68
N LEU A 86 8.35 -16.22 19.60
CA LEU A 86 8.32 -17.68 19.67
C LEU A 86 9.68 -18.21 20.14
N GLY A 87 9.68 -18.96 21.24
CA GLY A 87 10.88 -19.56 21.82
C GLY A 87 11.70 -18.64 22.73
N THR A 88 11.31 -17.37 22.88
CA THR A 88 11.91 -16.50 23.90
C THR A 88 11.07 -16.59 25.18
N SER A 89 11.51 -17.40 26.15
CA SER A 89 10.98 -17.29 27.51
C SER A 89 11.56 -16.02 28.15
N LEU A 90 11.06 -14.86 27.75
CA LEU A 90 11.24 -13.67 28.55
C LEU A 90 10.36 -13.87 29.78
N ALA A 91 10.90 -14.58 30.78
CA ALA A 91 10.43 -14.43 32.14
C ALA A 91 10.48 -12.92 32.38
N ARG A 92 9.30 -12.31 32.35
CA ARG A 92 9.15 -10.88 32.54
C ARG A 92 9.54 -10.62 33.99
N GLU A 93 10.83 -10.34 34.20
CA GLU A 93 11.35 -9.91 35.49
C GLU A 93 10.47 -8.77 35.99
N PRO A 94 9.84 -8.87 37.17
CA PRO A 94 9.01 -7.81 37.74
C PRO A 94 9.92 -6.67 38.19
N GLY A 95 10.47 -5.92 37.24
CA GLY A 95 11.51 -4.93 37.50
C GLY A 95 12.35 -4.55 36.28
N SER A 96 12.33 -5.33 35.19
CA SER A 96 12.78 -4.83 33.90
C SER A 96 11.77 -3.77 33.45
N ARG A 97 12.08 -2.51 33.78
CA ARG A 97 11.47 -1.34 33.14
C ARG A 97 11.35 -1.67 31.66
N PRO A 98 10.21 -1.36 30.99
CA PRO A 98 10.24 -1.29 29.54
C PRO A 98 11.45 -0.43 29.21
N SER A 99 12.47 -1.00 28.56
CA SER A 99 13.54 -0.20 27.99
C SER A 99 12.79 0.86 27.23
N SER A 100 13.01 2.11 27.66
CA SER A 100 12.16 3.23 27.33
C SER A 100 11.61 3.01 25.93
N SER A 101 10.29 2.86 25.83
CA SER A 101 9.58 3.38 24.69
C SER A 101 9.90 4.86 24.68
N ARG A 102 11.13 5.19 24.26
CA ARG A 102 11.36 6.35 23.48
C ARG A 102 10.43 6.08 22.31
N PRO A 103 9.36 6.85 22.11
CA PRO A 103 8.77 6.91 20.79
C PRO A 103 9.89 7.45 19.89
N SER A 104 10.79 6.57 19.46
CA SER A 104 11.79 6.87 18.44
C SER A 104 10.97 6.97 17.18
N SER A 105 10.58 8.23 16.89
CA SER A 105 9.68 8.65 15.82
C SER A 105 8.42 7.80 15.78
N THR A 106 7.35 8.19 16.48
CA THR A 106 6.35 9.04 15.82
C THR A 106 6.58 9.03 14.30
N LEU A 107 6.09 7.98 13.62
CA LEU A 107 5.46 8.20 12.33
C LEU A 107 4.51 9.36 12.63
N ALA A 108 4.95 10.56 12.27
CA ALA A 108 4.10 11.72 12.33
C ALA A 108 2.97 11.37 11.37
N PHE A 109 1.91 10.77 11.89
CA PHE A 109 0.65 10.71 11.21
C PHE A 109 0.30 12.18 11.05
N ASN A 110 0.63 12.74 9.89
CA ASN A 110 0.16 14.06 9.53
C ASN A 110 -1.35 13.91 9.28
N ASN A 111 -2.12 13.84 10.36
CA ASN A 111 -3.39 14.51 10.31
C ASN A 111 -3.08 16.00 10.24
N SER A 112 -2.60 16.46 9.07
CA SER A 112 -2.50 17.87 8.75
C SER A 112 -3.90 18.41 8.94
N THR A 113 -4.15 18.95 10.13
CA THR A 113 -5.28 19.78 10.43
C THR A 113 -4.96 21.04 9.67
N TRP A 114 -5.41 21.07 8.42
CA TRP A 114 -5.22 22.16 7.50
C TRP A 114 -5.50 23.47 8.23
N THR A 115 -4.49 24.32 8.30
CA THR A 115 -4.65 25.64 8.90
C THR A 115 -5.59 26.47 8.02
N THR A 116 -6.28 27.46 8.60
CA THR A 116 -7.26 28.30 7.88
C THR A 116 -6.69 28.92 6.60
N THR A 117 -5.38 29.19 6.58
CA THR A 117 -4.64 29.71 5.43
C THR A 117 -4.48 28.70 4.30
N GLU A 118 -4.27 27.42 4.61
CA GLU A 118 -4.09 26.37 3.59
C GLU A 118 -5.41 26.01 2.91
N TYR A 119 -6.52 26.03 3.66
CA TYR A 119 -7.87 25.91 3.08
C TYR A 119 -8.16 27.01 2.07
N ALA A 120 -7.79 28.26 2.38
CA ALA A 120 -8.00 29.39 1.48
C ALA A 120 -7.22 29.23 0.18
N VAL A 121 -5.97 28.76 0.25
CA VAL A 121 -5.13 28.50 -0.94
C VAL A 121 -5.72 27.35 -1.77
N ALA A 122 -6.10 26.24 -1.15
CA ALA A 122 -6.70 25.10 -1.86
C ALA A 122 -8.02 25.48 -2.55
N ALA A 123 -8.90 26.22 -1.86
CA ALA A 123 -10.15 26.69 -2.43
C ALA A 123 -9.91 27.65 -3.61
N ALA A 124 -8.94 28.56 -3.51
CA ALA A 124 -8.61 29.49 -4.60
C ALA A 124 -8.14 28.77 -5.87
N VAL A 125 -7.31 27.73 -5.73
CA VAL A 125 -6.82 26.94 -6.88
C VAL A 125 -7.97 26.21 -7.59
N ILE A 126 -8.90 25.63 -6.82
CA ILE A 126 -10.07 24.92 -7.38
C ILE A 126 -11.00 25.90 -8.13
N VAL A 127 -11.25 27.08 -7.55
CA VAL A 127 -12.10 28.11 -8.17
C VAL A 127 -11.44 28.66 -9.44
N ALA A 128 -10.14 28.94 -9.41
CA ALA A 128 -9.42 29.40 -10.59
C ALA A 128 -9.40 28.35 -11.71
N GLY A 129 -9.12 27.08 -11.37
CA GLY A 129 -9.10 25.98 -12.34
C GLY A 129 -10.47 25.74 -12.99
N SER A 130 -11.54 25.76 -12.20
CA SER A 130 -12.91 25.59 -12.71
C SER A 130 -13.36 26.76 -13.59
N ALA A 131 -13.00 28.01 -13.26
CA ALA A 131 -13.29 29.17 -14.11
C ALA A 131 -12.54 29.10 -15.45
N LEU A 132 -11.27 28.69 -15.45
CA LEU A 132 -10.50 28.49 -16.68
C LEU A 132 -11.07 27.36 -17.55
N ALA A 133 -11.46 26.24 -16.93
CA ALA A 133 -12.10 25.13 -17.64
C ALA A 133 -13.45 25.53 -18.25
N ALA A 134 -14.28 26.26 -17.51
CA ALA A 134 -15.56 26.77 -18.00
C ALA A 134 -15.37 27.80 -19.13
N GLY A 135 -14.40 28.71 -18.98
CA GLY A 135 -14.04 29.66 -20.03
C GLY A 135 -13.52 28.99 -21.30
N TRP A 136 -12.67 27.97 -21.15
CA TRP A 136 -12.20 27.15 -22.26
C TRP A 136 -13.34 26.38 -22.93
N TRP A 137 -14.24 25.78 -22.15
CA TRP A 137 -15.41 25.05 -22.66
C TRP A 137 -16.38 25.96 -23.42
N LEU A 138 -16.68 27.16 -22.89
CA LEU A 138 -17.51 28.16 -23.55
C LEU A 138 -16.86 28.69 -24.84
N LYS A 139 -15.54 28.94 -24.82
CA LYS A 139 -14.79 29.35 -26.01
C LYS A 139 -14.78 28.25 -27.07
N ARG A 140 -14.70 26.98 -26.67
CA ARG A 140 -14.78 25.83 -27.58
C ARG A 140 -16.17 25.71 -28.20
N ARG A 141 -17.24 25.88 -27.41
CA ARG A 141 -18.62 25.81 -27.89
C ARG A 141 -18.95 26.90 -28.91
N ARG A 142 -18.40 28.11 -28.76
CA ARG A 142 -18.56 29.20 -29.74
C ARG A 142 -17.83 28.96 -31.07
N ARG A 143 -16.84 28.06 -31.11
CA ARG A 143 -16.13 27.70 -32.37
C ARG A 143 -16.81 26.58 -33.15
N VAL A 144 -17.84 25.93 -32.60
CA VAL A 144 -18.60 24.91 -33.32
C VAL A 144 -19.92 25.55 -33.77
N PRO A 145 -20.05 25.99 -35.03
CA PRO A 145 -21.33 26.48 -35.53
C PRO A 145 -22.34 25.31 -35.51
N LEU A 146 -23.47 25.51 -34.85
CA LEU A 146 -24.61 24.59 -34.87
C LEU A 146 -25.05 24.44 -36.34
N LYS A 147 -24.69 23.32 -36.97
CA LYS A 147 -25.38 22.89 -38.20
C LYS A 147 -26.80 22.52 -37.79
N LEU A 148 -27.73 23.42 -38.08
CA LEU A 148 -29.17 23.21 -37.98
C LEU A 148 -29.53 22.08 -38.97
N VAL A 149 -29.75 20.87 -38.47
CA VAL A 149 -30.29 19.78 -39.27
C VAL A 149 -31.79 20.04 -39.43
N LYS A 150 -32.22 20.19 -40.67
CA LYS A 150 -33.63 20.34 -41.08
C LYS A 150 -34.09 19.03 -41.70
#